data_AF-A0A7S2NWM5-F1
#
_entry.id   AF-A0A7S2NWM5-F1
#
_cell.length_a   1.000
_cell.length_b   1.000
_cell.length_c   1.000
_cell.angle_alpha   90.00
_cell.angle_beta   90.00
_cell.angle_gamma   90.00
#
_symmetry.space_group_name_H-M   'P 1'
#
loop_
_entity.id
_entity.type
_entity.pdbx_description
1 polymer ?
#
loop_
_entity_poly.entity_id
_entity_poly.type
_entity_poly.pdbx_seq_one_letter_code
_entity_poly.pdbx_strand_id
1 'polypeptide(L)'
;KAELQFWEVFSNVDVQNYLLQADSKVAEMLKDDTTQEKDSVQQDDIDSLLDDDKDSTAVQRKSLFTYLNINFAQSEQQKSSVVGQAKVTDTAMVNKLLNDRELLSLRPQELRYTKFLWDYKPVPGVDGEEYLSIYAIKGNRKDEAPIQGDVIVNASQEFGQTNKPEVSMTMNANGTTKW
;
A
#
# COMPACT_ATOMS: atom_id res chain seq x y z
N LYS A 1 -13.14 -22.06 2.62
CA LYS A 1 -14.54 -21.60 2.50
C LYS A 1 -14.47 -20.15 2.02
N ALA A 2 -15.12 -19.80 0.91
CA ALA A 2 -15.19 -18.42 0.45
C ALA A 2 -16.35 -17.73 1.17
N GLU A 3 -16.12 -16.54 1.70
CA GLU A 3 -17.11 -15.75 2.44
C GLU A 3 -17.09 -14.31 1.92
N LEU A 4 -18.27 -13.73 1.74
CA LEU A 4 -18.40 -12.34 1.32
C LEU A 4 -18.33 -11.44 2.56
N GLN A 5 -17.49 -10.42 2.49
CA GLN A 5 -17.26 -9.47 3.57
C GLN A 5 -17.24 -8.05 3.01
N PHE A 6 -17.88 -7.13 3.71
CA PHE A 6 -17.85 -5.72 3.35
C PHE A 6 -17.18 -4.93 4.45
N TRP A 7 -16.24 -4.11 4.03
CA TRP A 7 -15.40 -3.30 4.92
C TRP A 7 -15.44 -1.86 4.45
N GLU A 8 -15.40 -0.94 5.40
CA GLU A 8 -15.11 0.45 5.09
C GLU A 8 -13.65 0.61 4.67
N VAL A 9 -13.39 1.64 3.87
CA VAL A 9 -12.05 2.00 3.40
C VAL A 9 -11.72 3.42 3.82
N PHE A 10 -10.47 3.64 4.21
CA PHE A 10 -9.91 4.98 4.36
C PHE A 10 -9.71 5.61 2.99
N SER A 11 -9.78 6.94 2.92
CA SER A 11 -9.32 7.65 1.74
C SER A 11 -7.80 7.83 1.75
N ASN A 12 -7.25 8.20 0.60
CA ASN A 12 -5.88 8.66 0.46
C ASN A 12 -5.54 9.82 1.41
N VAL A 13 -6.46 10.78 1.60
CA VAL A 13 -6.31 11.89 2.57
C VAL A 13 -6.10 11.39 4.00
N ASP A 14 -6.84 10.36 4.42
CA ASP A 14 -6.79 9.85 5.79
C ASP A 14 -5.43 9.19 6.11
N VAL A 15 -4.75 8.63 5.11
CA VAL A 15 -3.51 7.84 5.30
C VAL A 15 -2.24 8.53 4.87
N GLN A 16 -2.30 9.60 4.08
CA GLN A 16 -1.11 10.21 3.46
C GLN A 16 -0.03 10.63 4.46
N ASN A 17 -0.43 11.19 5.61
CA ASN A 17 0.52 11.64 6.64
C ASN A 17 1.29 10.46 7.26
N TYR A 18 0.61 9.32 7.45
CA TYR A 18 1.26 8.10 7.91
C TYR A 18 2.23 7.56 6.84
N LEU A 19 1.84 7.58 5.57
CA LEU A 19 2.67 7.06 4.48
C LEU A 19 3.94 7.89 4.27
N LEU A 20 3.89 9.22 4.47
CA LEU A 20 5.08 10.09 4.45
C LEU A 20 6.05 9.77 5.60
N GLN A 21 5.54 9.52 6.80
CA GLN A 21 6.36 9.12 7.95
C GLN A 21 6.96 7.74 7.75
N ALA A 22 6.15 6.80 7.23
CA ALA A 22 6.60 5.46 6.88
C ALA A 22 7.71 5.49 5.82
N ASP A 23 7.59 6.33 4.78
CA ASP A 23 8.62 6.46 3.76
C ASP A 23 9.95 6.96 4.33
N SER A 24 9.89 8.02 5.16
CA SER A 24 11.07 8.55 5.85
C SER A 24 11.73 7.49 6.73
N LYS A 25 10.93 6.71 7.46
CA LYS A 25 11.41 5.65 8.33
C LYS A 25 12.05 4.50 7.56
N VAL A 26 11.44 4.06 6.45
CA VAL A 26 12.03 3.03 5.57
C VAL A 26 13.35 3.52 4.97
N ALA A 27 13.42 4.78 4.56
CA ALA A 27 14.66 5.36 4.04
C ALA A 27 15.78 5.44 5.09
N GLU A 28 15.46 5.47 6.39
CA GLU A 28 16.43 5.32 7.49
C GLU A 28 16.84 3.86 7.66
N MET A 29 15.87 2.95 7.80
CA MET A 29 16.13 1.51 7.99
C MET A 29 17.01 0.92 6.88
N LEU A 30 16.78 1.32 5.62
CA LEU A 30 17.53 0.83 4.47
C LEU A 30 18.91 1.49 4.30
N LYS A 31 19.18 2.63 4.97
CA LYS A 31 20.55 3.16 5.07
C LYS A 31 21.38 2.33 6.03
N ASP A 32 20.80 1.94 7.17
CA ASP A 32 21.52 1.21 8.21
C ASP A 32 21.99 -0.17 7.72
N ASP A 33 21.21 -0.84 6.86
CA ASP A 33 21.58 -2.09 6.18
C ASP A 33 22.80 -1.95 5.25
N THR A 34 23.09 -0.74 4.75
CA THR A 34 24.25 -0.51 3.85
C THR A 34 25.57 -0.33 4.63
N THR A 35 25.52 -0.28 5.95
CA THR A 35 26.67 0.07 6.81
C THR A 35 27.26 -1.11 7.58
N GLN A 36 26.75 -2.34 7.41
CA GLN A 36 27.18 -3.52 8.18
C GLN A 36 28.08 -4.52 7.43
N GLU A 37 28.50 -4.26 6.19
CA GLU A 37 29.54 -5.05 5.50
C GLU A 37 30.73 -4.18 5.08
N LYS A 38 31.57 -3.79 6.03
CA LYS A 38 33.02 -3.57 5.83
C LYS A 38 33.68 -3.28 7.18
N ASP A 39 34.01 -4.35 7.91
CA ASP A 39 35.08 -4.24 8.91
C ASP A 39 36.07 -5.40 8.71
N SER A 40 36.94 -5.19 7.73
CA SER A 40 38.28 -5.77 7.73
C SER A 40 39.23 -4.68 7.24
N VAL A 41 39.72 -3.89 8.19
CA VAL A 41 40.80 -2.92 7.99
C VAL A 41 42.07 -3.69 7.57
N GLN A 42 42.54 -3.45 6.36
CA GLN A 42 43.96 -3.33 6.09
C GLN A 42 44.22 -1.94 5.50
N GLN A 43 45.13 -1.28 6.17
CA GLN A 43 45.62 0.06 5.97
C GLN A 43 46.72 0.02 4.91
N ASP A 44 46.66 0.89 3.91
CA ASP A 44 47.80 1.68 3.42
C ASP A 44 47.38 2.60 2.26
N ASP A 45 48.01 3.78 2.27
CA ASP A 45 48.06 4.83 1.25
C ASP A 45 46.82 5.69 0.97
N ILE A 46 46.71 6.72 1.81
CA ILE A 46 46.30 8.07 1.42
C ILE A 46 47.35 8.58 0.43
N ASP A 47 46.95 8.90 -0.80
CA ASP A 47 47.48 9.99 -1.66
C ASP A 47 47.57 9.62 -3.17
N SER A 48 46.45 9.19 -3.78
CA SER A 48 46.28 9.19 -5.24
C SER A 48 44.84 8.86 -5.62
N LEU A 49 43.93 9.84 -5.61
CA LEU A 49 42.60 9.72 -6.26
C LEU A 49 41.84 11.07 -6.31
N LEU A 50 42.58 12.17 -6.42
CA LEU A 50 42.03 13.44 -6.90
C LEU A 50 42.30 13.51 -8.40
N ASP A 51 41.58 12.71 -9.18
CA ASP A 51 41.40 12.98 -10.61
C ASP A 51 40.09 12.38 -11.10
N ASP A 52 39.29 13.26 -11.69
CA ASP A 52 38.06 13.07 -12.46
C ASP A 52 37.45 11.67 -12.51
N ASP A 53 36.42 11.45 -11.69
CA ASP A 53 35.31 10.60 -12.11
C ASP A 53 33.99 11.20 -11.66
N LYS A 54 33.11 11.34 -12.65
CA LYS A 54 31.74 11.82 -12.55
C LYS A 54 31.07 11.19 -11.34
N ASP A 55 30.53 12.03 -10.46
CA ASP A 55 29.71 11.65 -9.32
C ASP A 55 28.47 10.86 -9.81
N SER A 56 28.68 9.56 -10.03
CA SER A 56 27.66 8.56 -10.27
C SER A 56 27.36 7.79 -8.98
N THR A 57 27.60 8.42 -7.82
CA THR A 57 27.20 7.90 -6.51
C THR A 57 25.85 8.45 -6.06
N ALA A 58 24.92 8.61 -7.00
CA ALA A 58 23.50 8.59 -6.67
C ALA A 58 23.12 7.15 -6.32
N VAL A 59 23.56 6.66 -5.14
CA VAL A 59 22.87 5.56 -4.48
C VAL A 59 21.46 6.09 -4.25
N GLN A 60 20.54 5.77 -5.16
CA GLN A 60 19.13 6.08 -5.00
C GLN A 60 18.70 5.38 -3.72
N ARG A 61 18.62 6.14 -2.63
CA ARG A 61 18.20 5.62 -1.34
C ARG A 61 16.81 5.05 -1.54
N LYS A 62 16.74 3.72 -1.44
CA LYS A 62 15.46 3.03 -1.53
C LYS A 62 14.62 3.45 -0.33
N SER A 63 13.36 3.71 -0.60
CA SER A 63 12.35 4.10 0.37
C SER A 63 11.07 3.31 0.11
N LEU A 64 10.01 3.54 0.88
CA LEU A 64 8.71 2.93 0.59
C LEU A 64 8.22 3.35 -0.80
N PHE A 65 8.41 4.62 -1.16
CA PHE A 65 7.94 5.19 -2.43
C PHE A 65 8.77 4.76 -3.64
N THR A 66 9.92 4.10 -3.41
CA THR A 66 10.62 3.39 -4.50
C THR A 66 9.78 2.24 -5.05
N TYR A 67 8.98 1.59 -4.20
CA TYR A 67 8.18 0.41 -4.53
C TYR A 67 6.68 0.70 -4.66
N LEU A 68 6.22 1.81 -4.07
CA LEU A 68 4.82 2.14 -3.96
C LEU A 68 4.58 3.60 -4.40
N ASN A 69 3.88 3.78 -5.52
CA ASN A 69 3.44 5.09 -5.97
C ASN A 69 2.20 5.53 -5.16
N ILE A 70 2.30 6.61 -4.40
CA ILE A 70 1.21 7.10 -3.56
C ILE A 70 0.31 8.06 -4.32
N ASN A 71 -1.00 7.87 -4.17
CA ASN A 71 -2.02 8.75 -4.70
C ASN A 71 -2.28 9.93 -3.73
N PHE A 72 -1.37 10.89 -3.68
CA PHE A 72 -1.53 12.08 -2.82
C PHE A 72 -2.70 12.96 -3.28
N ALA A 73 -3.58 13.30 -2.35
CA ALA A 73 -4.62 14.29 -2.58
C ALA A 73 -4.12 15.69 -2.21
N GLN A 74 -4.11 16.60 -3.18
CA GLN A 74 -3.83 18.02 -2.96
C GLN A 74 -5.10 18.85 -2.72
N SER A 75 -6.28 18.28 -3.00
CA SER A 75 -7.58 18.90 -2.76
C SER A 75 -8.66 17.84 -2.50
N GLU A 76 -9.80 18.27 -1.94
CA GLU A 76 -10.95 17.36 -1.69
C GLU A 76 -11.48 16.69 -2.96
N GLN A 77 -11.34 17.33 -4.13
CA GLN A 77 -11.74 16.74 -5.41
C GLN A 77 -10.86 15.54 -5.82
N GLN A 78 -9.68 15.38 -5.21
CA GLN A 78 -8.75 14.27 -5.44
C GLN A 78 -8.87 13.16 -4.38
N LYS A 79 -9.86 13.26 -3.50
CA LYS A 79 -10.14 12.24 -2.50
C LYS A 79 -10.55 10.93 -3.19
N SER A 80 -9.86 9.85 -2.86
CA SER A 80 -10.07 8.52 -3.45
C SER A 80 -9.89 7.43 -2.39
N SER A 81 -10.54 6.28 -2.56
CA SER A 81 -10.28 5.08 -1.77
C SER A 81 -8.97 4.40 -2.14
N VAL A 82 -8.45 4.63 -3.35
CA VAL A 82 -7.15 4.12 -3.79
C VAL A 82 -6.06 4.97 -3.17
N VAL A 83 -5.24 4.36 -2.31
CA VAL A 83 -4.17 5.06 -1.59
C VAL A 83 -2.85 5.07 -2.35
N GLY A 84 -2.68 4.15 -3.29
CA GLY A 84 -1.52 4.08 -4.15
C GLY A 84 -1.58 2.90 -5.13
N GLN A 85 -0.49 2.73 -5.87
CA GLN A 85 -0.30 1.65 -6.84
C GLN A 85 1.15 1.15 -6.79
N ALA A 86 1.34 -0.14 -7.03
CA ALA A 86 2.66 -0.73 -7.15
C ALA A 86 2.70 -1.71 -8.30
N LYS A 87 3.89 -1.94 -8.87
CA LYS A 87 4.14 -3.03 -9.81
C LYS A 87 3.81 -4.35 -9.13
N VAL A 88 3.25 -5.31 -9.86
CA VAL A 88 2.94 -6.64 -9.32
C VAL A 88 4.19 -7.26 -8.66
N THR A 89 5.36 -7.08 -9.26
CA THR A 89 6.66 -7.55 -8.76
C THR A 89 7.07 -6.95 -7.41
N ASP A 90 6.59 -5.74 -7.09
CA ASP A 90 6.98 -4.99 -5.89
C ASP A 90 6.02 -5.21 -4.72
N THR A 91 4.82 -5.76 -4.96
CA THR A 91 3.79 -6.00 -3.93
C THR A 91 4.31 -6.76 -2.70
N ALA A 92 5.18 -7.75 -2.89
CA ALA A 92 5.79 -8.51 -1.81
C ALA A 92 6.69 -7.63 -0.92
N MET A 93 7.47 -6.74 -1.53
CA MET A 93 8.32 -5.79 -0.80
C MET A 93 7.48 -4.76 -0.07
N VAL A 94 6.45 -4.21 -0.72
CA VAL A 94 5.50 -3.28 -0.08
C VAL A 94 4.81 -3.94 1.12
N ASN A 95 4.36 -5.18 0.98
CA ASN A 95 3.75 -5.94 2.09
C ASN A 95 4.74 -6.16 3.24
N LYS A 96 6.00 -6.48 2.95
CA LYS A 96 7.05 -6.64 3.96
C LYS A 96 7.24 -5.34 4.74
N LEU A 97 7.37 -4.21 4.03
CA LEU A 97 7.59 -2.90 4.64
C LEU A 97 6.38 -2.44 5.47
N LEU A 98 5.16 -2.46 4.92
CA LEU A 98 3.95 -1.98 5.61
C LEU A 98 3.55 -2.80 6.84
N ASN A 99 4.04 -4.04 6.95
CA ASN A 99 3.86 -4.92 8.11
C ASN A 99 5.07 -4.96 9.05
N ASP A 100 6.12 -4.18 8.76
CA ASP A 100 7.26 -4.05 9.65
C ASP A 100 6.86 -3.42 10.99
N ARG A 101 7.43 -3.91 12.10
CA ARG A 101 7.07 -3.48 13.45
C ARG A 101 7.31 -1.98 13.67
N GLU A 102 8.36 -1.42 13.06
CA GLU A 102 8.67 0.00 13.19
C GLU A 102 7.59 0.84 12.49
N LEU A 103 7.15 0.43 11.29
CA LEU A 103 6.07 1.12 10.57
C LEU A 103 4.72 0.94 11.28
N LEU A 104 4.42 -0.26 11.79
CA LEU A 104 3.22 -0.50 12.59
C LEU A 104 3.16 0.41 13.83
N SER A 105 4.30 0.69 14.46
CA SER A 105 4.39 1.55 15.65
C SER A 105 4.13 3.03 15.35
N LEU A 106 4.36 3.47 14.11
CA LEU A 106 4.09 4.84 13.65
C LEU A 106 2.61 5.10 13.34
N ARG A 107 1.76 4.07 13.35
CA ARG A 107 0.35 4.25 13.04
C ARG A 107 -0.35 5.09 14.11
N PRO A 108 -1.02 6.18 13.74
CA PRO A 108 -1.89 6.89 14.66
C PRO A 108 -3.04 6.00 15.14
N GLN A 109 -3.70 6.39 16.22
CA GLN A 109 -4.79 5.61 16.83
C GLN A 109 -5.87 5.21 15.82
N GLU A 110 -6.24 6.11 14.91
CA GLU A 110 -7.27 5.84 13.90
C GLU A 110 -6.86 4.81 12.85
N LEU A 111 -5.56 4.67 12.58
CA LEU A 111 -5.03 3.70 11.62
C LEU A 111 -4.53 2.41 12.27
N ARG A 112 -4.76 2.25 13.59
CA ARG A 112 -4.19 1.16 14.38
C ARG A 112 -4.48 -0.22 13.80
N TYR A 113 -5.71 -0.43 13.33
CA TYR A 113 -6.18 -1.71 12.78
C TYR A 113 -6.25 -1.70 11.25
N THR A 114 -5.64 -0.73 10.58
CA THR A 114 -5.69 -0.64 9.12
C THR A 114 -5.03 -1.84 8.47
N LYS A 115 -5.72 -2.40 7.47
CA LYS A 115 -5.18 -3.44 6.60
C LYS A 115 -4.93 -2.85 5.22
N PHE A 116 -3.71 -2.99 4.72
CA PHE A 116 -3.41 -2.62 3.34
C PHE A 116 -3.63 -3.83 2.45
N LEU A 117 -4.66 -3.79 1.61
CA LEU A 117 -5.05 -4.88 0.72
C LEU A 117 -4.99 -4.42 -0.73
N TRP A 118 -4.64 -5.34 -1.61
CA TRP A 118 -4.51 -5.10 -3.04
C TRP A 118 -5.84 -5.37 -3.76
N ASP A 119 -6.05 -4.66 -4.86
CA ASP A 119 -7.05 -5.04 -5.85
C ASP A 119 -6.78 -6.48 -6.34
N TYR A 120 -7.83 -7.17 -6.76
CA TYR A 120 -7.69 -8.49 -7.36
C TYR A 120 -7.17 -8.40 -8.80
N LYS A 121 -7.46 -7.30 -9.51
CA LYS A 121 -7.18 -7.17 -10.94
C LYS A 121 -6.07 -6.15 -11.20
N PRO A 122 -4.99 -6.55 -11.88
CA PRO A 122 -3.98 -5.59 -12.31
C PRO A 122 -4.49 -4.70 -13.45
N VAL A 123 -3.91 -3.51 -13.54
CA VAL A 123 -4.11 -2.53 -14.61
C VAL A 123 -2.81 -2.41 -15.41
N PRO A 124 -2.85 -2.51 -16.75
CA PRO A 124 -1.67 -2.34 -17.57
C PRO A 124 -1.19 -0.88 -17.53
N GLY A 125 0.10 -0.69 -17.26
CA GLY A 125 0.81 0.57 -17.33
C GLY A 125 1.23 0.90 -18.77
N VAL A 126 1.61 2.16 -18.99
CA VAL A 126 2.09 2.65 -20.30
C VAL A 126 3.45 2.04 -20.69
N ASP A 127 4.21 1.61 -19.70
CA ASP A 127 5.49 0.90 -19.81
C ASP A 127 5.34 -0.59 -20.16
N GLY A 128 4.10 -1.10 -20.24
CA GLY A 128 3.81 -2.52 -20.49
C GLY A 128 3.89 -3.39 -19.24
N GLU A 129 4.13 -2.81 -18.06
CA GLU A 129 4.10 -3.52 -16.80
C GLU A 129 2.69 -3.53 -16.19
N GLU A 130 2.44 -4.45 -15.27
CA GLU A 130 1.16 -4.57 -14.56
C GLU A 130 1.24 -3.94 -13.16
N TYR A 131 0.25 -3.12 -12.84
CA TYR A 131 0.14 -2.42 -11.56
C TYR A 131 -1.09 -2.86 -10.80
N LEU A 132 -0.96 -3.00 -9.48
CA LEU A 132 -2.07 -3.25 -8.57
C LEU A 132 -2.34 -2.02 -7.71
N SER A 133 -3.61 -1.66 -7.61
CA SER A 133 -4.06 -0.63 -6.67
C SER A 133 -4.08 -1.18 -5.25
N ILE A 134 -3.72 -0.36 -4.29
CA ILE A 134 -3.78 -0.69 -2.87
C ILE A 134 -4.84 0.17 -2.17
N TYR A 135 -5.52 -0.44 -1.21
CA TYR A 135 -6.56 0.15 -0.39
C TYR A 135 -6.20 0.03 1.08
N ALA A 136 -6.52 1.05 1.86
CA ALA A 136 -6.41 1.03 3.31
C ALA A 136 -7.77 0.69 3.92
N ILE A 137 -7.95 -0.57 4.31
CA ILE A 137 -9.22 -1.08 4.85
C ILE A 137 -9.30 -0.77 6.34
N LYS A 138 -10.45 -0.26 6.80
CA LYS A 138 -10.73 0.01 8.21
C LYS A 138 -11.00 -1.29 8.95
N GLY A 139 -9.94 -1.86 9.54
CA GLY A 139 -10.07 -3.03 10.39
C GLY A 139 -10.58 -2.68 11.78
N ASN A 140 -10.73 -3.72 12.61
CA ASN A 140 -11.03 -3.56 14.04
C ASN A 140 -10.27 -4.61 14.86
N ARG A 141 -10.34 -4.48 16.18
CA ARG A 141 -9.60 -5.35 17.12
C ARG A 141 -9.93 -6.84 16.98
N LYS A 142 -11.15 -7.18 16.56
CA LYS A 142 -11.60 -8.57 16.41
C LYS A 142 -11.30 -9.15 15.03
N ASP A 143 -10.90 -8.29 14.11
CA ASP A 143 -10.74 -8.63 12.71
C ASP A 143 -12.01 -9.19 12.04
N GLU A 144 -13.15 -8.61 12.39
CA GLU A 144 -14.47 -9.04 11.89
C GLU A 144 -15.07 -7.98 10.96
N ALA A 145 -15.50 -8.38 9.76
CA ALA A 145 -16.15 -7.45 8.84
C ALA A 145 -17.45 -6.87 9.45
N PRO A 146 -17.70 -5.55 9.36
CA PRO A 146 -18.95 -4.94 9.83
C PRO A 146 -20.22 -5.59 9.26
N ILE A 147 -20.13 -5.98 7.99
CA ILE A 147 -21.19 -6.69 7.26
C ILE A 147 -20.59 -7.95 6.62
N GLN A 148 -21.25 -9.08 6.83
CA GLN A 148 -20.92 -10.37 6.23
C GLN A 148 -21.99 -10.77 5.20
N GLY A 149 -21.74 -11.85 4.45
CA GLY A 149 -22.66 -12.34 3.42
C GLY A 149 -24.00 -12.87 3.96
N ASP A 150 -24.15 -13.05 5.27
CA ASP A 150 -25.39 -13.51 5.92
C ASP A 150 -26.54 -12.50 5.79
N VAL A 151 -26.24 -11.22 5.56
CA VAL A 151 -27.26 -10.19 5.33
C VAL A 151 -27.75 -10.14 3.88
N ILE A 152 -27.11 -10.87 2.96
CA ILE A 152 -27.51 -10.91 1.55
C ILE A 152 -28.71 -11.85 1.40
N VAL A 153 -29.83 -11.32 0.89
CA VAL A 153 -31.04 -12.11 0.63
C VAL A 153 -31.09 -12.65 -0.80
N ASN A 154 -30.47 -11.94 -1.74
CA ASN A 154 -30.39 -12.35 -3.13
C ASN A 154 -29.12 -11.78 -3.76
N ALA A 155 -28.46 -12.58 -4.60
CA ALA A 155 -27.36 -12.16 -5.45
C ALA A 155 -27.57 -12.77 -6.84
N SER A 156 -27.66 -11.93 -7.87
CA SER A 156 -27.82 -12.35 -9.26
C SER A 156 -26.79 -11.68 -10.15
N GLN A 157 -26.33 -12.41 -11.15
CA GLN A 157 -25.54 -11.84 -12.23
C GLN A 157 -26.46 -11.06 -13.16
N GLU A 158 -26.09 -9.82 -13.44
CA GLU A 158 -26.76 -8.95 -14.39
C GLU A 158 -25.75 -8.48 -15.46
N PHE A 159 -26.25 -7.93 -16.56
CA PHE A 159 -25.42 -7.23 -17.54
C PHE A 159 -25.81 -5.76 -17.51
N GLY A 160 -24.88 -4.91 -17.12
CA GLY A 160 -25.11 -3.47 -17.11
C GLY A 160 -25.31 -2.92 -18.52
N GLN A 161 -25.61 -1.63 -18.64
CA GLN A 161 -25.85 -0.96 -19.93
C GLN A 161 -24.65 -1.06 -20.90
N THR A 162 -23.44 -1.30 -20.36
CA THR A 162 -22.22 -1.51 -21.16
C THR A 162 -21.98 -2.97 -21.56
N ASN A 163 -22.97 -3.85 -21.35
CA ASN A 163 -22.89 -5.30 -21.53
C ASN A 163 -21.74 -5.96 -20.75
N LYS A 164 -21.29 -5.31 -19.67
CA LYS A 164 -20.32 -5.86 -18.73
C LYS A 164 -21.05 -6.68 -17.67
N PRO A 165 -20.52 -7.84 -17.26
CA PRO A 165 -21.08 -8.62 -16.16
C PRO A 165 -21.01 -7.79 -14.87
N GLU A 166 -22.13 -7.70 -14.17
CA GLU A 166 -22.29 -7.03 -12.89
C GLU A 166 -22.96 -8.00 -11.90
N VAL A 167 -22.76 -7.79 -10.60
CA VAL A 167 -23.44 -8.56 -9.56
C VAL A 167 -24.39 -7.64 -8.83
N SER A 168 -25.67 -7.92 -8.94
CA SER A 168 -26.74 -7.23 -8.22
C SER A 168 -26.97 -7.95 -6.91
N MET A 169 -26.85 -7.22 -5.79
CA MET A 169 -27.00 -7.77 -4.44
C MET A 169 -28.12 -7.03 -3.70
N THR A 170 -29.04 -7.78 -3.11
CA THR A 170 -30.09 -7.25 -2.23
C THR A 170 -29.79 -7.65 -0.79
N MET A 171 -29.80 -6.67 0.12
CA MET A 171 -29.60 -6.88 1.55
C MET A 171 -30.94 -6.96 2.30
N ASN A 172 -30.95 -7.63 3.46
CA ASN A 172 -32.06 -7.51 4.42
C ASN A 172 -32.01 -6.17 5.18
N ALA A 173 -33.06 -5.87 5.95
CA ALA A 173 -33.17 -4.62 6.70
C ALA A 173 -31.98 -4.35 7.66
N ASN A 174 -31.40 -5.40 8.25
CA ASN A 174 -30.23 -5.26 9.13
C ASN A 174 -28.98 -4.87 8.34
N GLY A 175 -28.75 -5.50 7.17
CA GLY A 175 -27.67 -5.16 6.26
C GLY A 175 -27.80 -3.73 5.74
N THR A 176 -29.00 -3.33 5.31
CA THR A 176 -29.28 -1.96 4.84
C THR A 176 -29.06 -0.90 5.92
N THR A 177 -29.35 -1.20 7.19
CA THR A 177 -29.15 -0.23 8.28
C THR A 177 -27.66 -0.06 8.62
N LYS A 178 -26.85 -1.09 8.40
CA LYS A 178 -25.40 -1.05 8.63
C LYS A 178 -24.62 -0.41 7.48
N TRP A 179 -25.17 -0.44 6.27
CA TRP A 179 -24.58 0.13 5.06
C TRP A 179 -24.78 1.65 5.00
#